data_AF-A0A520ZT68-F1
#
_entry.id   AF-A0A520ZT68-F1
#
_cell.length_a   1.000
_cell.length_b   1.000
_cell.length_c   1.000
_cell.angle_alpha   90.00
_cell.angle_beta   90.00
_cell.angle_gamma   90.00
#
_symmetry.space_group_name_H-M   'P 1'
#
loop_
_entity.id
_entity.type
_entity.pdbx_description
1 polymer ?
#
loop_
_entity_poly.entity_id
_entity_poly.type
_entity_poly.pdbx_seq_one_letter_code
_entity_poly.pdbx_strand_id
1 'polypeptide(L)'
;MSRKQENLRAPAPGRASLSNRVGRFETHDRESFDDGWDNSEDIPPVRTEVLTERPRRVITRNTSPDIGFDRSINPYRGCEHGCIYCFARPTHSFLGLSPGLDFETRLIARPEAPKVL
;
A
#
# COMPACT_ATOMS: atom_id res chain seq x y z
N MET A 1 -28.78 6.70 15.68
CA MET A 1 -28.19 6.56 14.33
C MET A 1 -26.69 6.80 14.47
N SER A 2 -25.95 5.73 14.70
CA SER A 2 -24.53 5.77 15.09
C SER A 2 -23.67 6.11 13.87
N ARG A 3 -23.06 7.32 13.88
CA ARG A 3 -21.94 7.62 12.99
C ARG A 3 -20.83 6.65 13.36
N LYS A 4 -20.64 5.60 12.57
CA LYS A 4 -19.43 4.77 12.62
C LYS A 4 -18.25 5.73 12.55
N GLN A 5 -17.47 5.79 13.63
CA GLN A 5 -16.25 6.57 13.73
C GLN A 5 -15.36 6.21 12.56
N GLU A 6 -15.32 7.07 11.54
CA GLU A 6 -14.37 6.95 10.44
C GLU A 6 -12.98 7.20 11.02
N ASN A 7 -12.24 6.11 11.23
CA ASN A 7 -10.78 6.03 11.38
C ASN A 7 -10.11 7.35 11.74
N LEU A 8 -10.04 7.67 13.04
CA LEU A 8 -9.18 8.72 13.57
C LEU A 8 -7.72 8.27 13.42
N ARG A 9 -7.18 8.40 12.20
CA ARG A 9 -5.75 8.38 11.93
C ARG A 9 -5.32 9.78 11.53
N ALA A 10 -4.06 10.10 11.81
CA ALA A 10 -3.42 11.35 11.42
C ALA A 10 -3.88 11.80 10.03
N PRO A 11 -4.23 13.09 9.84
CA PRO A 11 -4.46 13.58 8.51
C PRO A 11 -3.25 13.21 7.65
N ALA A 12 -3.50 12.55 6.53
CA ALA A 12 -2.47 12.20 5.55
C ALA A 12 -2.61 13.15 4.34
N PRO A 13 -2.40 14.48 4.52
CA PRO A 13 -2.53 15.42 3.43
C PRO A 13 -1.55 15.04 2.31
N GLY A 14 -2.01 15.11 1.07
CA GLY A 14 -1.22 14.71 -0.09
C GLY A 14 -1.17 13.19 -0.35
N ARG A 15 -1.90 12.37 0.41
CA ARG A 15 -2.11 10.95 0.10
C ARG A 15 -3.48 10.73 -0.55
N ALA A 16 -3.55 9.75 -1.43
CA ALA A 16 -4.76 9.45 -2.19
C ALA A 16 -5.70 8.49 -1.44
N SER A 17 -5.15 7.54 -0.68
CA SER A 17 -5.93 6.66 0.17
C SER A 17 -6.15 7.27 1.55
N LEU A 18 -7.42 7.36 1.94
CA LEU A 18 -7.85 7.75 3.29
C LEU A 18 -7.89 6.57 4.26
N SER A 19 -7.56 5.36 3.79
CA SER A 19 -7.68 4.13 4.55
C SER A 19 -6.33 3.47 4.72
N ASN A 20 -6.07 2.98 5.93
CA ASN A 20 -4.99 2.05 6.17
C ASN A 20 -5.49 0.76 6.82
N ARG A 21 -6.61 0.27 6.28
CA ARG A 21 -7.21 -1.03 6.61
C ARG A 21 -6.27 -2.17 6.23
N VAL A 22 -6.33 -3.24 7.02
CA VAL A 22 -5.55 -4.45 6.79
C VAL A 22 -5.85 -5.05 5.41
N GLY A 23 -4.88 -5.80 4.87
CA GLY A 23 -5.04 -6.48 3.60
C GLY A 23 -6.11 -7.58 3.66
N ARG A 24 -6.70 -7.92 2.52
CA ARG A 24 -7.79 -8.93 2.41
C ARG A 24 -7.43 -10.35 2.88
N PHE A 25 -6.15 -10.63 3.11
CA PHE A 25 -5.65 -11.94 3.51
C PHE A 25 -5.31 -12.01 5.00
N GLU A 26 -5.42 -10.90 5.72
CA GLU A 26 -5.16 -10.85 7.15
C GLU A 26 -6.33 -11.45 7.93
N THR A 27 -6.01 -12.24 8.97
CA THR A 27 -7.01 -12.83 9.87
C THR A 27 -7.60 -11.81 10.84
N HIS A 28 -6.80 -10.80 11.21
CA HIS A 28 -7.16 -9.81 12.22
C HIS A 28 -7.24 -8.42 11.59
N ASP A 29 -8.25 -7.65 11.95
CA ASP A 29 -8.35 -6.22 11.62
C ASP A 29 -7.81 -5.36 12.77
N ARG A 30 -7.55 -4.09 12.48
CA ARG A 30 -7.06 -3.10 13.46
C ARG A 30 -7.91 -1.84 13.37
N GLU A 31 -8.59 -1.53 14.46
CA GLU A 31 -9.36 -0.31 14.62
C GLU A 31 -8.67 0.63 15.60
N SER A 32 -8.58 1.90 15.26
CA SER A 32 -8.16 2.96 16.17
C SER A 32 -9.37 3.35 17.02
N PHE A 33 -9.20 3.38 18.34
CA PHE A 33 -10.21 3.87 19.26
C PHE A 33 -9.56 4.86 20.24
N ASP A 34 -10.37 5.77 20.76
CA ASP A 34 -9.97 6.68 21.84
C ASP A 34 -9.97 5.89 23.16
N ASP A 35 -8.81 5.75 23.77
CA ASP A 35 -8.60 5.04 25.03
C ASP A 35 -8.73 5.95 26.26
N GLY A 36 -9.10 7.23 26.07
CA GLY A 36 -9.27 8.22 27.13
C GLY A 36 -7.96 8.83 27.63
N TRP A 37 -6.84 8.53 26.97
CA TRP A 37 -5.55 9.18 27.24
C TRP A 37 -5.44 10.47 26.43
N ASP A 38 -4.77 11.47 27.00
CA ASP A 38 -4.55 12.74 26.31
C ASP A 38 -3.57 12.55 25.16
N ASN A 39 -4.12 12.35 23.97
CA ASN A 39 -3.40 12.22 22.71
C ASN A 39 -3.23 13.58 22.02
N SER A 40 -3.06 14.67 22.80
CA SER A 40 -2.95 16.06 22.31
C SER A 40 -1.63 16.37 21.58
N GLU A 41 -0.72 15.41 21.45
CA GLU A 41 0.51 15.59 20.69
C GLU A 41 0.23 15.66 19.18
N ASP A 42 0.93 16.58 18.50
CA ASP A 42 0.90 16.71 17.05
C ASP A 42 1.37 15.40 16.38
N ILE A 43 0.46 14.71 15.69
CA ILE A 43 0.81 13.46 15.00
C ILE A 43 1.72 13.79 13.80
N PRO A 44 2.94 13.25 13.73
CA PRO A 44 3.88 13.59 12.66
C PRO A 44 3.34 13.14 11.28
N PRO A 45 3.72 13.85 10.20
CA PRO A 45 3.30 13.47 8.86
C PRO A 45 3.87 12.11 8.46
N VAL A 46 3.05 11.27 7.82
CA VAL A 46 3.45 9.94 7.37
C VAL A 46 4.45 10.05 6.22
N ARG A 47 5.71 9.69 6.50
CA ARG A 47 6.81 9.67 5.53
C ARG A 47 6.76 8.41 4.69
N THR A 48 7.28 8.51 3.47
CA THR A 48 7.50 7.36 2.61
C THR A 48 8.81 6.68 2.99
N GLU A 49 8.77 5.36 3.09
CA GLU A 49 9.91 4.48 3.30
C GLU A 49 10.12 3.60 2.06
N VAL A 50 11.38 3.40 1.68
CA VAL A 50 11.76 2.53 0.57
C VAL A 50 12.57 1.36 1.11
N LEU A 51 12.00 0.17 1.01
CA LEU A 51 12.66 -1.08 1.31
C LEU A 51 13.25 -1.69 0.04
N THR A 52 14.25 -2.54 0.20
CA THR A 52 14.84 -3.30 -0.92
C THR A 52 14.49 -4.77 -0.80
N GLU A 53 13.95 -5.38 -1.86
CA GLU A 53 13.74 -6.83 -1.94
C GLU A 53 14.73 -7.49 -2.91
N ARG A 54 15.02 -8.77 -2.68
CA ARG A 54 15.72 -9.63 -3.64
C ARG A 54 14.69 -10.44 -4.45
N PRO A 55 14.38 -10.05 -5.69
CA PRO A 55 13.39 -10.76 -6.48
C PRO A 55 13.90 -12.12 -6.95
N ARG A 56 13.01 -13.12 -7.01
CA ARG A 56 13.27 -14.42 -7.66
C ARG A 56 12.83 -14.47 -9.13
N ARG A 57 11.89 -13.61 -9.51
CA ARG A 57 11.36 -13.40 -10.86
C ARG A 57 10.78 -11.99 -10.92
N VAL A 58 10.91 -11.32 -12.07
CA VAL A 58 10.38 -9.96 -12.26
C VAL A 58 9.43 -9.79 -13.44
N ILE A 59 9.37 -10.76 -14.35
CA ILE A 59 8.40 -10.74 -15.45
C ILE A 59 7.05 -11.26 -14.95
N THR A 60 6.04 -10.39 -15.05
CA THR A 60 4.62 -10.73 -14.86
C THR A 60 3.97 -10.94 -16.22
N ARG A 61 3.09 -11.94 -16.31
CA ARG A 61 2.35 -12.24 -17.54
C ARG A 61 0.87 -11.92 -17.36
N ASN A 62 0.23 -11.47 -18.43
CA ASN A 62 -1.22 -11.28 -18.46
C ASN A 62 -1.79 -11.81 -19.79
N THR A 63 -3.06 -12.19 -19.77
CA THR A 63 -3.79 -12.73 -20.92
C THR A 63 -5.08 -11.96 -21.18
N SER A 64 -5.15 -10.70 -20.72
CA SER A 64 -6.34 -9.88 -20.93
C SER A 64 -6.43 -9.51 -22.41
N PRO A 65 -7.62 -9.65 -23.04
CA PRO A 65 -7.82 -9.21 -24.41
C PRO A 65 -7.74 -7.68 -24.55
N ASP A 66 -7.85 -6.95 -23.45
CA ASP A 66 -7.90 -5.48 -23.41
C ASP A 66 -6.51 -4.83 -23.31
N ILE A 67 -5.45 -5.63 -23.10
CA ILE A 67 -4.09 -5.16 -22.88
C ILE A 67 -3.19 -5.65 -24.04
N GLY A 68 -2.62 -4.71 -24.79
CA GLY A 68 -1.81 -5.00 -25.99
C GLY A 68 -0.42 -5.63 -25.75
N PHE A 69 -0.11 -6.06 -24.53
CA PHE A 69 1.16 -6.69 -24.17
C PHE A 69 0.92 -7.92 -23.29
N ASP A 70 1.74 -8.97 -23.41
CA ASP A 70 1.64 -10.19 -22.60
C ASP A 70 2.56 -10.17 -21.36
N ARG A 71 3.55 -9.26 -21.32
CA ARG A 71 4.59 -9.20 -20.28
C ARG A 71 4.79 -7.79 -19.74
N SER A 72 5.02 -7.70 -18.44
CA SER A 72 5.38 -6.45 -17.76
C SER A 72 6.46 -6.69 -16.72
N ILE A 73 7.23 -5.64 -16.43
CA ILE A 73 8.23 -5.59 -15.36
C ILE A 73 7.90 -4.39 -14.49
N ASN A 74 7.79 -4.61 -13.19
CA ASN A 74 7.63 -3.55 -12.21
C ASN A 74 8.96 -3.43 -11.43
N PRO A 75 9.70 -2.31 -11.49
CA PRO A 75 10.93 -2.15 -10.71
C PRO A 75 10.66 -1.85 -9.22
N TYR A 76 9.43 -1.44 -8.91
CA TYR A 76 8.96 -1.16 -7.56
C TYR A 76 7.66 -1.90 -7.26
N ARG A 77 7.36 -2.12 -5.98
CA ARG A 77 6.01 -2.38 -5.46
C ARG A 77 5.58 -1.18 -4.64
N GLY A 78 4.36 -0.69 -4.86
CA GLY A 78 3.89 0.57 -4.27
C GLY A 78 4.20 1.77 -5.17
N CYS A 79 3.52 2.88 -4.93
CA CYS A 79 3.76 4.13 -5.66
C CYS A 79 3.28 5.34 -4.83
N GLU A 80 4.15 6.34 -4.65
CA GLU A 80 3.80 7.60 -3.95
C GLU A 80 2.68 8.38 -4.62
N HIS A 81 2.53 8.27 -5.95
CA HIS A 81 1.42 8.89 -6.66
C HIS A 81 0.08 8.34 -6.15
N GLY A 82 0.04 7.05 -5.79
CA GLY A 82 -1.12 6.49 -5.11
C GLY A 82 -2.43 6.59 -5.86
N CYS A 83 -2.50 6.50 -7.19
CA CYS A 83 -3.82 6.57 -7.86
C CYS A 83 -4.81 5.58 -7.20
N ILE A 84 -5.97 6.06 -6.74
CA ILE A 84 -6.92 5.21 -6.00
C ILE A 84 -7.42 4.02 -6.85
N TYR A 85 -7.43 4.20 -8.17
CA TYR A 85 -7.77 3.21 -9.18
C TYR A 85 -6.57 2.38 -9.67
N CYS A 86 -5.40 2.46 -9.03
CA CYS A 86 -4.22 1.74 -9.48
C CYS A 86 -4.40 0.22 -9.31
N PHE A 87 -4.30 -0.53 -10.41
CA PHE A 87 -4.42 -1.99 -10.43
C PHE A 87 -3.37 -2.70 -9.56
N ALA A 88 -2.25 -2.05 -9.24
CA ALA A 88 -1.17 -2.66 -8.46
C ALA A 88 -1.46 -2.66 -6.95
N ARG A 89 -2.43 -1.88 -6.45
CA ARG A 89 -2.75 -1.79 -5.00
C ARG A 89 -2.99 -3.14 -4.31
N PRO A 90 -3.76 -4.09 -4.88
CA PRO A 90 -3.98 -5.39 -4.24
C PRO A 90 -2.70 -6.21 -4.02
N THR A 91 -1.59 -5.88 -4.70
CA THR A 91 -0.33 -6.61 -4.54
C THR A 91 0.27 -6.43 -3.15
N HIS A 92 0.02 -5.29 -2.49
CA HIS A 92 0.49 -5.02 -1.12
C HIS A 92 -0.15 -5.95 -0.09
N SER A 93 -1.38 -6.42 -0.33
CA SER A 93 -2.03 -7.37 0.58
C SER A 93 -1.30 -8.72 0.66
N PHE A 94 -0.58 -9.14 -0.39
CA PHE A 94 0.24 -10.37 -0.34
C PHE A 94 1.52 -10.21 0.49
N LEU A 95 1.84 -8.97 0.89
CA LEU A 95 3.00 -8.65 1.72
C LEU A 95 2.61 -8.40 3.18
N GLY A 96 1.35 -8.64 3.54
CA GLY A 96 0.79 -8.25 4.83
C GLY A 96 0.68 -6.73 5.00
N LEU A 97 0.68 -5.98 3.89
CA LEU A 97 0.57 -4.52 3.88
C LEU A 97 -0.83 -4.10 3.44
N SER A 98 -1.26 -2.95 3.94
CA SER A 98 -2.49 -2.32 3.46
C SER A 98 -2.40 -1.96 1.98
N PRO A 99 -3.41 -2.27 1.16
CA PRO A 99 -3.50 -1.78 -0.23
C PRO A 99 -3.87 -0.28 -0.31
N GLY A 100 -4.14 0.35 0.85
CA GLY A 100 -4.45 1.77 1.00
C GLY A 100 -3.19 2.60 1.24
N LEU A 101 -3.03 3.15 2.44
CA LEU A 101 -1.92 4.05 2.78
C LEU A 101 -0.54 3.39 2.66
N ASP A 102 -0.37 2.13 3.10
CA ASP A 102 0.93 1.45 2.99
C ASP A 102 1.39 1.28 1.53
N PHE A 103 0.47 1.25 0.56
CA PHE A 103 0.84 1.24 -0.87
C PHE A 103 1.57 2.52 -1.30
N GLU A 104 1.25 3.64 -0.67
CA GLU A 104 1.78 4.97 -0.98
C GLU A 104 2.99 5.33 -0.14
N THR A 105 3.12 4.73 1.05
CA THR A 105 4.13 5.08 2.05
C THR A 105 5.18 3.99 2.25
N ARG A 106 4.93 2.74 1.85
CA ARG A 106 5.90 1.63 1.96
C ARG A 106 6.22 1.07 0.59
N LEU A 107 7.22 1.67 -0.05
CA LEU A 107 7.69 1.26 -1.37
C LEU A 107 8.72 0.15 -1.25
N ILE A 108 8.76 -0.75 -2.22
CA ILE A 108 9.72 -1.85 -2.26
C ILE A 108 10.44 -1.82 -3.60
N ALA A 109 11.72 -1.46 -3.59
CA ALA A 109 12.59 -1.43 -4.74
C ALA A 109 13.18 -2.81 -5.04
N ARG A 110 13.34 -3.11 -6.34
CA ARG A 110 14.00 -4.32 -6.86
C ARG A 110 15.26 -3.99 -7.67
N PRO A 111 16.35 -3.52 -7.05
CA PRO A 111 17.57 -3.18 -7.78
C PRO A 111 18.21 -4.39 -8.47
N GLU A 112 18.04 -5.59 -7.91
CA GLU A 112 18.56 -6.84 -8.50
C GLU A 112 17.64 -7.46 -9.58
N ALA A 113 16.56 -6.77 -9.98
CA ALA A 113 15.63 -7.24 -11.00
C ALA A 113 16.30 -7.73 -12.31
N PRO A 114 17.35 -7.07 -12.86
CA PRO A 114 18.00 -7.53 -14.08
C PRO A 114 18.62 -8.93 -13.98
N LYS A 115 18.93 -9.41 -12.77
CA LYS A 115 19.55 -10.73 -12.57
C LYS A 115 18.57 -11.90 -12.73
N VAL A 116 17.26 -11.62 -12.79
CA VAL A 116 16.18 -12.62 -12.73
C VAL A 116 15.08 -12.37 -13.77
N LEU A 117 15.47 -11.83 -14.93
CA LEU A 117 14.60 -11.63 -16.10
C LEU A 117 14.10 -12.98 -16.65
#